data_AF-A0A0R1JPR3-F1
#
_entry.id   AF-A0A0R1JPR3-F1
#
_cell.length_a   1.000
_cell.length_b   1.000
_cell.length_c   1.000
_cell.angle_alpha   90.00
_cell.angle_beta   90.00
_cell.angle_gamma   90.00
#
_symmetry.space_group_name_H-M   'P 1'
#
loop_
_entity.id
_entity.type
_entity.pdbx_description
1 polymer ?
#
loop_
_entity_poly.entity_id
_entity_poly.type
_entity_poly.pdbx_seq_one_letter_code
_entity_poly.pdbx_strand_id
1 'polypeptide(L)'
;MKLSWIKLPALYGVLYWCFAAVMLAGAGAMAVAQGFSVGAVAKLLLAWQNQWWWLALVGLLLHVLAYAKSLRSVKLMVTNTIGTCAFVAYILIPNFMPIILVVHAVVLAVLIRHRSRVVSDPQGALR
;
A
#
# COMPACT_ATOMS: atom_id res chain seq x y z
N MET A 1 -12.53 -18.21 5.78
CA MET A 1 -12.10 -17.18 6.76
C MET A 1 -13.13 -16.04 6.76
N LYS A 2 -13.74 -15.66 7.88
CA LYS A 2 -14.64 -14.49 7.91
C LYS A 2 -13.82 -13.23 7.58
N LEU A 3 -14.16 -12.57 6.46
CA LEU A 3 -13.63 -11.26 6.09
C LEU A 3 -14.02 -10.29 7.20
N SER A 4 -13.03 -9.63 7.80
CA SER A 4 -13.24 -8.60 8.81
C SER A 4 -12.73 -7.29 8.22
N TRP A 5 -13.41 -6.19 8.52
CA TRP A 5 -13.01 -4.83 8.13
C TRP A 5 -11.58 -4.45 8.58
N ILE A 6 -11.01 -5.18 9.53
CA ILE A 6 -9.62 -5.01 9.99
C ILE A 6 -8.63 -5.72 9.05
N LYS A 7 -9.07 -6.78 8.36
CA LYS A 7 -8.23 -7.62 7.47
C LYS A 7 -8.22 -7.11 6.03
N LEU A 8 -9.28 -6.41 5.64
CA LEU A 8 -9.45 -5.85 4.30
C LEU A 8 -8.31 -4.91 3.87
N PRO A 9 -7.83 -3.96 4.71
CA PRO A 9 -6.72 -3.08 4.34
C PRO A 9 -5.43 -3.85 4.06
N ALA A 10 -5.10 -4.83 4.89
CA ALA A 10 -3.90 -5.64 4.70
C ALA A 10 -3.99 -6.53 3.45
N LEU A 11 -5.13 -7.19 3.22
CA LEU A 11 -5.33 -8.03 2.04
C LEU A 11 -5.27 -7.20 0.75
N TYR A 12 -6.03 -6.10 0.71
CA TYR A 12 -6.03 -5.19 -0.44
C TYR A 12 -4.64 -4.60 -0.66
N GLY A 13 -3.98 -4.16 0.41
CA GLY A 13 -2.65 -3.59 0.34
C GLY A 13 -1.62 -4.57 -0.24
N VAL A 14 -1.68 -5.87 0.10
CA VAL A 14 -0.81 -6.90 -0.53
C VAL A 14 -1.07 -7.00 -2.03
N LEU A 15 -2.34 -7.07 -2.45
CA LEU A 15 -2.70 -7.16 -3.86
C LEU A 15 -2.23 -5.91 -4.63
N TYR A 16 -2.46 -4.73 -4.06
CA TYR A 16 -2.04 -3.47 -4.64
C TYR A 16 -0.52 -3.34 -4.69
N TRP A 17 0.19 -3.80 -3.66
CA TRP A 17 1.65 -3.81 -3.64
C TRP A 17 2.21 -4.69 -4.77
N CYS A 18 1.66 -5.89 -4.96
CA CYS A 18 2.03 -6.77 -6.08
C CYS A 18 1.74 -6.10 -7.43
N PHE A 19 0.56 -5.50 -7.58
CA PHE A 19 0.20 -4.74 -8.78
C PHE A 19 1.21 -3.62 -9.06
N ALA A 20 1.52 -2.77 -8.07
CA ALA A 20 2.47 -1.68 -8.22
C ALA A 20 3.89 -2.18 -8.52
N ALA A 21 4.30 -3.32 -7.95
CA ALA A 21 5.58 -3.95 -8.29
C ALA A 21 5.63 -4.42 -9.75
N VAL A 22 4.55 -5.01 -10.26
CA VAL A 22 4.42 -5.39 -11.68
C VAL A 22 4.45 -4.16 -12.58
N MET A 23 3.78 -3.07 -12.22
CA MET A 23 3.81 -1.81 -12.97
C MET A 23 5.23 -1.23 -13.01
N LEU A 24 5.93 -1.20 -11.88
CA LEU A 24 7.32 -0.72 -11.84
C LEU A 24 8.25 -1.60 -12.71
N ALA A 25 8.12 -2.92 -12.62
CA ALA A 25 8.91 -3.85 -13.44
C ALA A 25 8.60 -3.70 -14.94
N GLY A 26 7.33 -3.57 -15.31
CA GLY A 26 6.89 -3.37 -16.69
C GLY A 26 7.40 -2.05 -17.27
N ALA A 27 7.31 -0.95 -16.51
CA ALA A 27 7.86 0.34 -16.92
C ALA A 27 9.38 0.28 -17.08
N GLY A 28 10.07 -0.44 -16.19
CA GLY A 28 11.50 -0.73 -16.30
C GLY A 28 11.86 -1.49 -17.58
N ALA A 29 11.16 -2.58 -17.87
CA ALA A 29 11.40 -3.40 -19.06
C ALA A 29 11.18 -2.61 -20.36
N MET A 30 10.11 -1.79 -20.42
CA MET A 30 9.85 -0.93 -21.58
C MET A 30 10.89 0.17 -21.74
N ALA A 31 11.36 0.77 -20.64
CA ALA A 31 12.42 1.77 -20.68
C ALA A 31 13.75 1.16 -21.17
N VAL A 32 14.06 -0.09 -20.80
CA VAL A 32 15.26 -0.80 -21.31
C VAL A 32 15.21 -0.95 -22.82
N ALA A 33 14.07 -1.34 -23.39
CA ALA A 33 13.90 -1.50 -24.83
C ALA A 33 14.08 -0.19 -25.63
N GLN A 34 13.95 0.97 -24.98
CA GLN A 34 13.99 2.30 -25.61
C GLN A 34 15.22 3.14 -25.23
N GLY A 35 16.19 2.55 -24.52
CA GLY A 35 17.33 3.28 -23.94
C GLY A 35 17.01 3.71 -22.50
N PHE A 36 17.43 2.88 -21.54
CA PHE A 36 17.03 3.03 -20.14
C PHE A 36 17.42 4.40 -19.58
N SER A 37 16.45 5.06 -18.95
CA SER A 37 16.67 6.18 -18.06
C SER A 37 15.62 6.20 -16.96
N VAL A 38 16.00 6.71 -15.78
CA VAL A 38 15.05 6.90 -14.66
C VAL A 38 13.88 7.79 -15.09
N GLY A 39 14.15 8.81 -15.92
CA GLY A 39 13.13 9.68 -16.49
C GLY A 39 12.12 8.96 -17.39
N ALA A 40 12.56 7.98 -18.20
CA ALA A 40 11.66 7.19 -19.04
C ALA A 40 10.71 6.33 -18.19
N VAL A 41 11.22 5.67 -17.14
CA VAL A 41 10.40 4.90 -16.20
C VAL A 41 9.38 5.81 -15.49
N ALA A 42 9.82 6.96 -14.99
CA ALA A 42 8.96 7.95 -14.34
C ALA A 42 7.82 8.44 -15.24
N LYS A 43 8.11 8.72 -16.52
CA LYS A 43 7.11 9.14 -17.50
C LYS A 43 6.08 8.04 -17.77
N LEU A 44 6.52 6.79 -17.92
CA LEU A 44 5.61 5.65 -18.12
C LEU A 44 4.67 5.45 -16.93
N LEU A 45 5.20 5.52 -15.70
CA LEU A 45 4.41 5.40 -14.49
C LEU A 45 3.37 6.52 -14.36
N LEU A 46 3.73 7.75 -14.68
CA LEU A 46 2.79 8.89 -14.75
C LEU A 46 1.73 8.69 -15.82
N ALA A 47 2.10 8.22 -17.02
CA ALA A 47 1.15 8.00 -18.11
C ALA A 47 0.13 6.90 -17.77
N TRP A 48 0.59 5.80 -17.17
CA TRP A 48 -0.28 4.69 -16.77
C TRP A 48 -1.18 5.03 -15.59
N GLN A 49 -0.78 5.97 -14.74
CA GLN A 49 -1.57 6.39 -13.58
C GLN A 49 -2.99 6.81 -13.96
N ASN A 50 -3.17 7.46 -15.12
CA ASN A 50 -4.49 7.88 -15.60
C ASN A 50 -5.51 6.74 -15.78
N GLN A 51 -5.04 5.50 -15.98
CA GLN A 51 -5.91 4.34 -16.16
C GLN A 51 -6.25 3.65 -14.84
N TRP A 52 -5.36 3.73 -13.85
CA TRP A 52 -5.38 2.86 -12.66
C TRP A 52 -5.51 3.61 -11.33
N TRP A 53 -5.56 4.94 -11.34
CA TRP A 53 -5.61 5.77 -10.12
C TRP A 53 -6.77 5.42 -9.19
N TRP A 54 -7.91 4.99 -9.72
CA TRP A 54 -9.09 4.62 -8.95
C TRP A 54 -8.86 3.37 -8.07
N LEU A 55 -7.93 2.49 -8.44
CA LEU A 55 -7.54 1.37 -7.58
C LEU A 55 -6.93 1.91 -6.27
N ALA A 56 -6.06 2.91 -6.35
CA ALA A 56 -5.46 3.51 -5.17
C ALA A 56 -6.51 4.16 -4.24
N LEU A 57 -7.61 4.70 -4.79
CA LEU A 57 -8.72 5.22 -3.98
C LEU A 57 -9.36 4.15 -3.10
N VAL A 58 -9.49 2.91 -3.59
CA VAL A 58 -10.09 1.82 -2.79
C VAL A 58 -9.21 1.54 -1.57
N GLY A 59 -7.90 1.43 -1.77
CA GLY A 59 -6.95 1.23 -0.67
C GLY A 59 -6.91 2.41 0.32
N LEU A 60 -6.98 3.64 -0.20
CA LEU A 60 -7.11 4.85 0.60
C LEU A 60 -8.31 4.78 1.54
N LEU A 61 -9.50 4.48 1.00
CA LEU A 61 -10.72 4.37 1.79
C LEU A 61 -10.62 3.27 2.85
N LEU A 62 -10.03 2.12 2.52
CA LEU A 62 -9.84 1.03 3.47
C LEU A 62 -8.95 1.44 4.65
N HIS A 63 -7.85 2.16 4.40
CA HIS A 63 -6.98 2.64 5.48
C HIS A 63 -7.64 3.74 6.33
N VAL A 64 -8.42 4.63 5.74
CA VAL A 64 -9.19 5.65 6.47
C VAL A 64 -10.23 5.00 7.39
N LEU A 65 -11.00 4.03 6.87
CA LEU A 65 -11.98 3.29 7.67
C LEU A 65 -11.31 2.47 8.78
N ALA A 66 -10.15 1.88 8.50
CA ALA A 66 -9.37 1.14 9.48
C ALA A 66 -8.78 2.05 10.56
N TYR A 67 -8.37 3.27 10.21
CA TYR A 67 -7.91 4.28 11.16
C TYR A 67 -9.01 4.58 12.19
N ALA A 68 -10.24 4.84 11.74
CA ALA A 68 -11.38 5.12 12.62
C ALA A 68 -11.67 3.96 13.61
N LYS A 69 -11.40 2.72 13.21
CA LYS A 69 -11.53 1.54 14.08
C LYS A 69 -10.32 1.28 14.98
N SER A 70 -9.20 1.95 14.71
CA SER A 70 -7.92 1.75 15.39
C SER A 70 -7.65 2.75 16.50
N LEU A 71 -8.60 3.62 16.85
CA LEU A 71 -8.42 4.70 17.83
C LEU A 71 -7.92 4.26 19.21
N ARG A 72 -8.00 2.97 19.53
CA ARG A 72 -7.50 2.39 20.78
C ARG A 72 -6.06 1.86 20.71
N SER A 73 -5.42 1.89 19.55
CA SER A 73 -4.04 1.42 19.33
C SER A 73 -3.27 2.43 18.52
N VAL A 74 -2.39 3.19 19.20
CA VAL A 74 -1.51 4.19 18.57
C VAL A 74 -0.72 3.59 17.41
N LYS A 75 -0.23 2.35 17.59
CA LYS A 75 0.51 1.64 16.55
C LYS A 75 -0.34 1.42 15.29
N LEU A 76 -1.59 0.96 15.43
CA LEU A 76 -2.48 0.75 14.28
C LEU A 76 -2.93 2.08 13.67
N MET A 77 -3.12 3.13 14.47
CA MET A 77 -3.41 4.48 13.97
C MET A 77 -2.27 4.96 13.06
N VAL A 78 -1.04 4.99 13.56
CA VAL A 78 0.15 5.41 12.79
C VAL A 78 0.31 4.57 11.52
N THR A 79 0.14 3.25 11.64
CA THR A 79 0.25 2.33 10.49
C THR A 79 -0.79 2.65 9.42
N ASN A 80 -2.04 2.92 9.81
CA ASN A 80 -3.10 3.30 8.86
C ASN A 80 -2.92 4.71 8.30
N THR A 81 -2.36 5.65 9.06
CA THR A 81 -1.98 6.97 8.55
C THR A 81 -0.91 6.86 7.47
N ILE A 82 0.17 6.10 7.72
CA ILE A 82 1.23 5.90 6.73
C ILE A 82 0.69 5.16 5.49
N GLY A 83 -0.19 4.16 5.68
CA GLY A 83 -0.88 3.48 4.58
C GLY A 83 -1.73 4.44 3.75
N THR A 84 -2.52 5.30 4.39
CA THR A 84 -3.29 6.38 3.75
C THR A 84 -2.36 7.26 2.90
N CYS A 85 -1.25 7.73 3.47
CA CYS A 85 -0.26 8.54 2.76
C CYS A 85 0.36 7.80 1.56
N ALA A 86 0.65 6.49 1.69
CA ALA A 86 1.16 5.69 0.58
C ALA A 86 0.17 5.61 -0.58
N PHE A 87 -1.13 5.40 -0.29
CA PHE A 87 -2.17 5.42 -1.31
C PHE A 87 -2.37 6.79 -1.96
N VAL A 88 -2.29 7.88 -1.20
CA VAL A 88 -2.26 9.25 -1.77
C VAL A 88 -1.04 9.43 -2.67
N ALA A 89 0.13 8.96 -2.26
CA ALA A 89 1.36 9.07 -3.04
C ALA A 89 1.28 8.30 -4.37
N TYR A 90 0.68 7.10 -4.38
CA TYR A 90 0.41 6.39 -5.62
C TYR A 90 -0.46 7.19 -6.59
N ILE A 91 -1.39 8.01 -6.09
CA ILE A 91 -2.25 8.87 -6.92
C ILE A 91 -1.48 10.07 -7.46
N LEU A 92 -0.82 10.82 -6.57
CA LEU A 92 -0.30 12.15 -6.89
C LEU A 92 1.10 12.14 -7.49
N ILE A 93 1.94 11.19 -7.07
CA ILE A 93 3.37 11.15 -7.40
C ILE A 93 3.83 9.72 -7.77
N PRO A 94 3.17 9.06 -8.74
CA PRO A 94 3.46 7.67 -9.10
C PRO A 94 4.88 7.46 -9.64
N ASN A 95 5.58 8.51 -10.06
CA ASN A 95 6.98 8.45 -10.46
C ASN A 95 7.94 8.08 -9.32
N PHE A 96 7.53 8.24 -8.06
CA PHE A 96 8.29 7.80 -6.88
C PHE A 96 7.92 6.37 -6.44
N MET A 97 7.30 5.57 -7.31
CA MET A 97 6.83 4.21 -7.01
C MET A 97 7.84 3.32 -6.27
N PRO A 98 9.16 3.32 -6.57
CA PRO A 98 10.11 2.51 -5.80
C PRO A 98 10.11 2.85 -4.29
N ILE A 99 10.09 4.14 -3.95
CA ILE A 99 10.05 4.61 -2.56
C ILE A 99 8.70 4.27 -1.94
N ILE A 100 7.61 4.52 -2.66
CA ILE A 100 6.25 4.23 -2.18
C ILE A 100 6.09 2.73 -1.89
N LEU A 101 6.64 1.85 -2.73
CA LEU A 101 6.62 0.39 -2.53
C LEU A 101 7.34 -0.03 -1.26
N VAL A 102 8.48 0.57 -0.93
CA VAL A 102 9.21 0.27 0.32
C VAL A 102 8.38 0.69 1.53
N VAL A 103 7.84 1.91 1.52
CA VAL A 103 6.97 2.42 2.59
C VAL A 103 5.74 1.52 2.76
N HIS A 104 5.11 1.13 1.66
CA HIS A 104 3.93 0.28 1.66
C HIS A 104 4.27 -1.14 2.18
N ALA A 105 5.43 -1.70 1.84
CA ALA A 105 5.88 -2.98 2.39
C ALA A 105 6.05 -2.92 3.92
N VAL A 106 6.60 -1.82 4.46
CA VAL A 106 6.71 -1.61 5.92
C VAL A 106 5.33 -1.56 6.58
N VAL A 107 4.37 -0.84 5.99
CA VAL A 107 2.97 -0.79 6.47
C VAL A 107 2.37 -2.19 6.51
N LEU A 108 2.52 -2.96 5.43
CA LEU A 108 2.00 -4.33 5.34
C LEU A 108 2.63 -5.26 6.38
N ALA A 109 3.96 -5.21 6.55
CA ALA A 109 4.66 -6.00 7.54
C ALA A 109 4.14 -5.73 8.96
N VAL A 110 3.87 -4.46 9.29
CA VAL A 110 3.30 -4.09 10.60
C VAL A 110 1.88 -4.60 10.76
N LEU A 111 1.00 -4.41 9.76
CA LEU A 111 -0.39 -4.88 9.80
C LEU A 111 -0.49 -6.41 9.94
N ILE A 112 0.30 -7.13 9.15
CA ILE A 112 0.33 -8.60 9.15
C ILE A 112 0.87 -9.12 10.50
N ARG A 113 1.96 -8.54 11.01
CA ARG A 113 2.55 -8.96 12.30
C ARG A 113 1.64 -8.65 13.49
N HIS A 114 0.94 -7.52 13.48
CA HIS A 114 -0.04 -7.19 14.51
C HIS A 114 -1.18 -8.22 14.53
N ARG A 115 -1.63 -8.67 13.36
CA ARG A 115 -2.65 -9.73 13.26
C ARG A 115 -2.18 -11.04 13.88
N SER A 116 -0.95 -11.48 13.60
CA SER A 116 -0.43 -12.73 14.15
C SER A 116 -0.50 -12.74 15.68
N ARG A 117 -0.18 -11.60 16.33
CA ARG A 117 -0.26 -11.45 17.79
C ARG A 117 -1.68 -11.55 18.33
N VAL A 118 -2.66 -10.92 17.70
CA VAL A 118 -4.07 -10.96 18.13
C VAL A 118 -4.66 -12.38 18.03
N VAL A 119 -4.22 -13.16 17.03
CA VAL A 119 -4.67 -14.55 16.87
C VAL A 119 -3.99 -15.48 17.89
N SER A 120 -2.70 -15.27 18.19
CA SER A 120 -1.94 -16.10 19.12
C SER A 120 -2.18 -15.77 20.60
N ASP A 121 -2.54 -14.52 20.91
CA ASP A 121 -2.84 -14.05 22.27
C ASP A 121 -3.92 -12.96 22.25
N PRO A 122 -5.20 -13.36 22.38
CA PRO A 122 -6.33 -12.41 22.40
C PRO A 122 -6.31 -11.47 23.61
N GLN A 123 -5.66 -11.85 24.72
CA GLN A 123 -5.65 -11.08 25.97
C GLN A 123 -4.54 -10.01 25.99
N GLY A 124 -3.42 -10.24 25.27
CA GLY A 124 -2.33 -9.28 25.10
C GLY A 124 -2.62 -8.12 24.12
N ALA A 125 -3.71 -8.19 23.35
CA ALA A 125 -4.07 -7.20 22.33
C ALA A 125 -4.68 -5.88 22.87
N LEU A 126 -5.00 -5.85 24.17
CA LEU A 126 -5.57 -4.69 24.87
C LEU A 126 -4.55 -3.93 25.74
N ARG A 127 -3.27 -4.33 25.71
CA ARG A 127 -2.16 -3.66 26.38
C ARG A 127 -1.34 -2.82 25.41
#